data_AF-A0A1I6PI06-F1
#
_entry.id   AF-A0A1I6PI06-F1
#
_cell.length_a   1.000
_cell.length_b   1.000
_cell.length_c   1.000
_cell.angle_alpha   90.00
_cell.angle_beta   90.00
_cell.angle_gamma   90.00
#
_symmetry.space_group_name_H-M   'P 1'
#
loop_
_entity.id
_entity.type
_entity.pdbx_description
1 polymer ?
#
loop_
_entity_poly.entity_id
_entity_poly.type
_entity_poly.pdbx_seq_one_letter_code
_entity_poly.pdbx_strand_id
1 'polypeptide(L)'
;MTDTALRKAVLDRLDTLDRAMGEGSPEVLLPIARSELHRLTEALQSLLSAHEPGADGRCPSCRGTLRGRPWPCKVWQAAHHQLITERSASRERRGMLRRQTGSHPRTPEPEVPVISEPIVSTTGRGPSDWDTDEFIRPDLTTVPVTPPPLAEPAEAPEAEHGAFYRAAVVERS
;
A
#
# COMPACT_ATOMS: atom_id res chain seq x y z
N MET A 1 -3.60 -9.99 -34.56
CA MET A 1 -2.45 -9.20 -34.07
C MET A 1 -1.24 -10.11 -34.03
N THR A 2 -0.10 -9.70 -34.58
CA THR A 2 1.14 -10.49 -34.52
C THR A 2 1.68 -10.49 -33.09
N ASP A 3 2.36 -11.56 -32.68
CA ASP A 3 3.01 -11.68 -31.36
C ASP A 3 3.91 -10.48 -31.04
N THR A 4 4.58 -9.95 -32.06
CA THR A 4 5.44 -8.76 -31.97
C THR A 4 4.66 -7.49 -31.62
N ALA A 5 3.45 -7.30 -32.17
CA ALA A 5 2.65 -6.12 -31.88
C ALA A 5 2.11 -6.13 -30.43
N LEU A 6 1.68 -7.31 -29.95
CA LEU A 6 1.28 -7.48 -28.56
C LEU A 6 2.46 -7.21 -27.61
N ARG A 7 3.62 -7.81 -27.88
CA ARG A 7 4.85 -7.59 -27.10
C ARG A 7 5.23 -6.11 -27.06
N LYS A 8 5.20 -5.42 -28.19
CA LYS A 8 5.52 -3.99 -28.27
C LYS A 8 4.56 -3.15 -27.42
N ALA A 9 3.25 -3.38 -27.53
CA ALA A 9 2.26 -2.62 -26.77
C ALA A 9 2.45 -2.77 -25.24
N VAL A 10 2.79 -3.98 -24.77
CA VAL A 10 3.09 -4.21 -23.34
C VAL A 10 4.33 -3.43 -22.90
N LEU A 11 5.41 -3.48 -23.68
CA LEU A 11 6.66 -2.78 -23.36
C LEU A 11 6.47 -1.26 -23.38
N ASP A 12 5.80 -0.72 -24.40
CA ASP A 12 5.52 0.71 -24.52
C ASP A 12 4.69 1.22 -23.32
N ARG A 13 3.77 0.39 -22.79
CA ARG A 13 3.01 0.71 -21.57
C ARG A 13 3.90 0.77 -20.34
N LEU A 14 4.80 -0.19 -20.17
CA LEU A 14 5.75 -0.21 -19.04
C LEU A 14 6.69 1.01 -19.08
N ASP A 15 7.22 1.35 -20.26
CA ASP A 15 8.07 2.53 -20.44
C ASP A 15 7.32 3.84 -20.13
N THR A 16 6.02 3.89 -20.39
CA THR A 16 5.20 5.05 -20.06
C THR A 16 5.02 5.22 -18.56
N LEU A 17 4.86 4.12 -17.81
CA LEU A 17 4.79 4.15 -16.36
C LEU A 17 6.13 4.56 -15.74
N ASP A 18 7.24 4.05 -16.27
CA ASP A 18 8.60 4.38 -15.82
C ASP A 18 8.90 5.88 -16.00
N ARG A 19 8.59 6.43 -17.18
CA ARG A 19 8.71 7.88 -17.44
C ARG A 19 7.86 8.72 -16.49
N ALA A 20 6.60 8.32 -16.26
CA ALA A 20 5.73 9.03 -15.32
C ALA A 20 6.33 9.08 -13.91
N MET A 21 6.92 7.97 -13.45
CA MET A 21 7.59 7.91 -12.14
C MET A 21 8.86 8.76 -12.06
N GLY A 22 9.56 8.98 -13.17
CA GLY A 22 10.77 9.82 -13.22
C GLY A 22 10.50 11.33 -13.27
N GLU A 23 9.37 11.74 -13.84
CA GLU A 23 9.11 13.16 -14.19
C GLU A 23 8.01 13.84 -13.36
N GLY A 24 7.13 13.07 -12.70
CA GLY A 24 5.95 13.63 -12.04
C GLY A 24 6.19 14.20 -10.63
N SER A 25 5.39 15.21 -10.24
CA SER A 25 5.38 15.68 -8.85
C SER A 25 4.71 14.64 -7.93
N PRO A 26 5.18 14.46 -6.68
CA PRO A 26 4.67 13.44 -5.76
C PRO A 26 3.14 13.50 -5.55
N GLU A 27 2.56 14.69 -5.53
CA GLU A 27 1.14 14.94 -5.26
C GLU A 27 0.24 14.38 -6.37
N VAL A 28 0.70 14.46 -7.62
CA VAL A 28 0.00 13.92 -8.79
C VAL A 28 0.29 12.42 -8.95
N LEU A 29 1.50 11.97 -8.56
CA LEU A 29 1.91 10.58 -8.72
C LEU A 29 1.24 9.63 -7.73
N LEU A 30 0.94 10.04 -6.50
CA LEU A 30 0.44 9.12 -5.48
C LEU A 30 -0.87 8.39 -5.87
N PRO A 31 -1.92 9.07 -6.36
CA PRO A 31 -3.15 8.39 -6.80
C PRO A 31 -2.90 7.45 -7.99
N ILE A 32 -2.11 7.91 -8.97
CA ILE A 32 -1.76 7.14 -10.17
C ILE A 32 -0.99 5.88 -9.76
N ALA A 33 0.06 6.03 -8.96
CA ALA A 33 0.89 4.94 -8.47
C ALA A 33 0.07 3.90 -7.70
N ARG A 34 -0.85 4.31 -6.81
CA ARG A 34 -1.73 3.36 -6.10
C ARG A 34 -2.55 2.51 -7.06
N SER A 35 -3.20 3.15 -8.02
CA SER A 35 -4.07 2.46 -8.98
C SER A 35 -3.27 1.51 -9.90
N GLU A 36 -2.09 1.93 -10.36
CA GLU A 36 -1.25 1.13 -11.25
C GLU A 36 -0.53 0.00 -10.49
N LEU A 37 -0.06 0.24 -9.25
CA LEU A 37 0.49 -0.82 -8.41
C LEU A 37 -0.55 -1.91 -8.12
N HIS A 38 -1.80 -1.53 -7.86
CA HIS A 38 -2.87 -2.50 -7.68
C HIS A 38 -3.07 -3.33 -8.95
N ARG A 39 -3.24 -2.67 -10.11
CA ARG A 39 -3.39 -3.36 -11.41
C ARG A 39 -2.23 -4.31 -11.74
N LEU A 40 -1.00 -3.88 -11.50
CA LEU A 40 0.19 -4.71 -11.72
C LEU A 40 0.25 -5.89 -10.77
N THR A 41 -0.18 -5.70 -9.52
CA THR A 41 -0.25 -6.78 -8.53
C THR A 41 -1.28 -7.82 -8.94
N GLU A 42 -2.48 -7.41 -9.35
CA GLU A 42 -3.52 -8.32 -9.86
C GLU A 42 -3.06 -9.09 -11.10
N ALA A 43 -2.44 -8.40 -12.06
CA ALA A 43 -1.89 -9.03 -13.26
C ALA A 43 -0.80 -10.07 -12.91
N LEU A 44 0.06 -9.75 -11.94
CA LEU A 44 1.09 -10.67 -11.47
C LEU A 44 0.51 -11.87 -10.73
N GLN A 45 -0.49 -11.68 -9.86
CA GLN A 45 -1.17 -12.78 -9.19
C GLN A 45 -1.82 -13.71 -10.20
N SER A 46 -2.57 -13.16 -11.17
CA SER A 46 -3.16 -13.94 -12.26
C SER A 46 -2.12 -14.74 -13.06
N LEU A 47 -0.97 -14.12 -13.38
CA LEU A 47 0.13 -14.80 -14.04
C LEU A 47 0.71 -15.94 -13.18
N LEU A 48 0.91 -15.71 -11.88
CA LEU A 48 1.49 -16.71 -10.98
C LEU A 48 0.53 -17.88 -10.71
N SER A 49 -0.76 -17.61 -10.58
CA SER A 49 -1.81 -18.64 -10.46
C SER A 49 -1.84 -19.55 -11.68
N ALA A 50 -1.67 -19.00 -12.89
CA ALA A 50 -1.53 -19.82 -14.09
C ALA A 50 -0.28 -20.73 -14.06
N HIS A 51 0.71 -20.45 -13.21
CA HIS A 51 1.96 -21.20 -13.09
C HIS A 51 2.04 -22.07 -11.82
N GLU A 52 0.93 -22.31 -11.13
CA GLU A 52 0.86 -23.20 -9.96
C GLU A 52 1.31 -24.64 -10.29
N PRO A 53 1.80 -25.39 -9.28
CA PRO A 53 2.11 -26.80 -9.45
C PRO A 53 0.81 -27.59 -9.67
N GLY A 54 0.77 -28.38 -10.74
CA GLY A 54 -0.24 -29.39 -10.95
C GLY A 54 -0.09 -30.59 -10.01
N ALA A 55 -1.01 -31.55 -10.10
CA ALA A 55 -1.05 -32.73 -9.25
C ALA A 55 0.23 -33.60 -9.32
N ASP A 56 1.00 -33.48 -10.40
CA ASP A 56 2.26 -34.18 -10.64
C ASP A 56 3.50 -33.40 -10.16
N GLY A 57 3.31 -32.26 -9.48
CA GLY A 57 4.39 -31.37 -9.04
C GLY A 57 5.05 -30.60 -10.19
N ARG A 58 4.36 -30.43 -11.32
CA ARG A 58 4.86 -29.75 -12.52
C ARG A 58 4.01 -28.56 -12.88
N CYS A 59 4.60 -27.57 -13.55
CA CYS A 59 3.86 -26.42 -14.05
C CYS A 59 3.21 -26.77 -15.41
N PRO A 60 1.87 -26.72 -15.53
CA PRO A 60 1.14 -27.09 -16.76
C PRO A 60 1.28 -26.02 -17.86
N SER A 61 1.45 -24.75 -17.48
CA SER A 61 1.50 -23.61 -18.43
C SER A 61 2.86 -23.41 -19.07
N CYS A 62 3.93 -23.92 -18.45
CA CYS A 62 5.26 -23.87 -19.05
C CYS A 62 5.36 -24.87 -20.21
N ARG A 63 5.42 -24.35 -21.44
CA ARG A 63 5.72 -25.16 -22.63
C ARG A 63 7.02 -25.94 -22.44
N GLY A 64 6.91 -27.28 -22.40
CA GLY A 64 8.02 -28.19 -22.22
C GLY A 64 7.59 -29.63 -22.41
N THR A 65 7.55 -30.07 -23.68
CA THR A 65 7.16 -31.42 -24.14
C THR A 65 5.88 -31.97 -23.48
N LEU A 66 5.50 -33.22 -23.76
CA LEU A 66 4.26 -33.84 -23.28
C LEU A 66 4.09 -33.89 -21.73
N ARG A 67 5.06 -33.40 -20.94
CA ARG A 67 5.13 -33.63 -19.49
C ARG A 67 5.37 -32.38 -18.63
N GLY A 68 5.25 -31.15 -19.17
CA GLY A 68 5.40 -29.92 -18.39
C GLY A 68 6.81 -29.72 -17.77
N ARG A 69 7.05 -28.55 -17.18
CA ARG A 69 8.33 -28.26 -16.49
C ARG A 69 8.24 -28.57 -14.99
N PRO A 70 9.31 -29.05 -14.35
CA PRO A 70 9.33 -29.27 -12.90
C PRO A 70 9.08 -27.95 -12.16
N TRP A 71 8.33 -28.01 -11.06
CA TRP A 71 8.10 -26.88 -10.18
C TRP A 71 9.24 -26.75 -9.15
N PRO A 72 9.67 -25.52 -8.77
CA PRO A 72 9.22 -24.22 -9.26
C PRO A 72 9.72 -23.91 -10.66
N CYS A 73 8.84 -23.45 -11.54
CA CYS A 73 9.21 -23.09 -12.91
C CYS A 73 9.93 -21.74 -12.97
N LYS A 74 10.49 -21.39 -14.15
CA LYS A 74 11.26 -20.15 -14.34
C LYS A 74 10.49 -18.88 -13.97
N VAL A 75 9.18 -18.84 -14.19
CA VAL A 75 8.33 -17.69 -13.85
C VAL A 75 8.27 -17.49 -12.33
N TRP A 76 8.01 -18.57 -11.57
CA TRP A 76 8.02 -18.53 -10.11
C TRP A 76 9.40 -18.21 -9.53
N GLN A 77 10.47 -18.78 -10.11
CA GLN A 77 11.84 -18.45 -9.70
C GLN A 77 12.17 -16.97 -9.92
N ALA A 78 11.78 -16.41 -11.08
CA ALA A 78 11.97 -14.99 -11.38
C ALA A 78 11.17 -14.10 -10.41
N ALA A 79 9.90 -14.43 -10.16
CA ALA A 79 9.06 -13.68 -9.21
C ALA A 79 9.64 -13.72 -7.79
N HIS A 80 10.09 -14.89 -7.31
CA HIS A 80 10.75 -15.01 -6.02
C HIS A 80 12.00 -14.12 -5.94
N HIS A 81 12.85 -14.16 -6.96
CA HIS A 81 14.07 -13.35 -6.98
C HIS A 81 13.75 -11.84 -6.93
N GLN A 82 12.80 -11.37 -7.75
CA GLN A 82 12.50 -9.94 -7.86
C GLN A 82 11.76 -9.40 -6.64
N LEU A 83 10.82 -10.17 -6.08
CA LEU A 83 9.98 -9.70 -4.98
C LEU A 83 10.61 -9.90 -3.59
N ILE A 84 11.40 -10.96 -3.42
CA ILE A 84 11.92 -11.36 -2.10
C ILE A 84 13.41 -11.06 -2.04
N THR A 85 14.21 -11.64 -2.95
CA THR A 85 15.67 -11.56 -2.89
C THR A 85 16.21 -10.17 -3.20
N GLU A 86 15.73 -9.47 -4.23
CA GLU A 86 16.20 -8.11 -4.51
C GLU A 86 15.75 -7.12 -3.42
N ARG A 87 14.56 -7.35 -2.86
CA ARG A 87 14.05 -6.53 -1.76
C ARG A 87 14.86 -6.71 -0.48
N SER A 88 15.31 -7.92 -0.16
CA SER A 88 16.19 -8.16 0.99
C SER A 88 17.54 -7.50 0.78
N ALA A 89 18.16 -7.65 -0.40
CA ALA A 89 19.42 -7.00 -0.73
C ALA A 89 19.34 -5.47 -0.63
N SER A 90 18.25 -4.86 -1.12
CA SER A 90 18.03 -3.41 -1.01
C SER A 90 17.87 -2.94 0.45
N ARG A 91 17.16 -3.70 1.30
CA ARG A 91 17.04 -3.40 2.73
C ARG A 91 18.36 -3.53 3.47
N GLU A 92 19.15 -4.55 3.17
CA GLU A 92 20.49 -4.75 3.74
C GLU A 92 21.42 -3.59 3.37
N ARG A 93 21.46 -3.19 2.08
CA ARG A 93 22.23 -2.02 1.62
C ARG A 93 21.83 -0.74 2.36
N ARG A 94 20.52 -0.49 2.53
CA ARG A 94 20.02 0.66 3.31
C ARG A 94 20.40 0.58 4.79
N GLY A 95 20.39 -0.62 5.38
CA GLY A 95 20.82 -0.86 6.76
C GLY A 95 22.32 -0.60 6.96
N MET A 96 23.16 -1.01 6.01
CA MET A 96 24.59 -0.75 6.02
C MET A 96 24.89 0.76 5.94
N LEU A 97 24.23 1.48 5.03
CA LEU A 97 24.38 2.94 4.93
C LEU A 97 23.98 3.66 6.23
N ARG A 98 22.89 3.22 6.88
CA ARG A 98 22.45 3.79 8.18
C ARG A 98 23.45 3.51 9.31
N ARG A 99 24.13 2.36 9.31
CA ARG A 99 25.20 2.08 10.29
C ARG A 99 26.42 2.98 10.08
N GLN A 100 26.74 3.30 8.82
CA GLN A 100 27.87 4.19 8.51
C GLN A 100 27.59 5.64 8.95
N THR A 101 26.36 6.12 8.82
CA THR A 101 25.99 7.48 9.25
C THR A 101 25.71 7.60 10.75
N GLY A 102 25.36 6.49 11.43
CA GLY A 102 25.22 6.43 12.89
C GLY A 102 26.53 6.16 13.65
N SER A 103 27.61 5.85 12.93
CA SER A 103 28.95 5.61 13.50
C SER A 103 29.81 6.86 13.42
N HIS A 104 29.27 8.02 13.77
CA HIS A 104 30.15 9.10 14.22
C HIS A 104 30.74 8.68 15.56
N PRO A 105 32.07 8.76 15.74
CA PRO A 105 32.63 8.64 17.07
C PRO A 105 31.92 9.70 17.92
N ARG A 106 31.31 9.29 19.03
CA ARG A 106 30.88 10.23 20.07
C ARG A 106 32.11 11.07 20.38
N THR A 107 32.15 12.31 19.87
CA THR A 107 32.92 13.36 20.49
C THR A 107 32.58 13.26 21.97
N PRO A 108 33.54 13.15 22.90
CA PRO A 108 33.21 13.07 24.32
C PRO A 108 32.32 14.27 24.63
N GLU A 109 31.04 13.99 24.88
CA GLU A 109 30.09 14.96 25.39
C GLU A 109 30.77 15.63 26.58
N PRO A 110 30.74 16.97 26.71
CA PRO A 110 31.08 17.55 28.00
C PRO A 110 30.19 16.84 29.03
N GLU A 111 30.80 16.30 30.09
CA GLU A 111 30.09 15.66 31.19
C GLU A 111 28.99 16.61 31.67
N VAL A 112 27.76 16.39 31.20
CA VAL A 112 26.59 17.03 31.78
C VAL A 112 26.43 16.33 33.11
N PRO A 113 26.62 17.03 34.25
CA PRO A 113 26.45 16.41 35.55
C PRO A 113 25.01 15.90 35.62
N VAL A 114 24.86 14.58 35.71
CA VAL A 114 23.58 13.96 36.00
C VAL A 114 23.25 14.37 37.43
N ILE A 115 22.33 15.33 37.55
CA ILE A 115 21.75 15.70 38.83
C ILE A 115 20.92 14.49 39.27
N SER A 116 21.42 13.72 40.24
CA SER A 116 20.72 12.58 40.83
C SER A 116 19.52 13.00 41.72
N GLU A 117 19.33 14.30 41.91
CA GLU A 117 18.16 14.82 42.62
C GLU A 117 16.96 14.87 41.65
N PRO A 118 15.80 14.31 42.05
CA PRO A 118 14.60 14.38 41.24
C PRO A 118 14.22 15.86 41.03
N ILE A 119 14.11 16.29 39.77
CA ILE A 119 13.56 17.59 39.42
C ILE A 119 12.06 17.56 39.75
N VAL A 120 11.71 17.86 41.01
CA VAL A 120 10.33 18.04 41.42
C VAL A 120 9.91 19.42 40.96
N SER A 121 9.22 19.48 39.82
CA SER A 121 8.58 20.70 39.35
C SER A 121 7.48 21.09 40.36
N THR A 122 7.74 22.12 41.15
CA THR A 122 6.74 22.75 42.00
C THR A 122 5.78 23.53 41.10
N THR A 123 4.61 22.93 40.86
CA THR A 123 3.38 23.53 40.35
C THR A 123 3.53 24.42 39.10
N GLY A 124 3.71 23.77 37.95
CA GLY A 124 3.42 24.34 36.64
C GLY A 124 2.76 23.28 35.76
N ARG A 125 1.53 23.54 35.33
CA ARG A 125 0.69 22.67 34.48
C ARG A 125 1.44 22.35 33.17
N GLY A 126 2.05 21.16 33.11
CA GLY A 126 2.81 20.64 31.98
C GLY A 126 2.00 19.69 31.09
N PRO A 127 2.50 19.32 29.88
CA PRO A 127 1.72 18.75 28.77
C PRO A 127 1.23 17.30 28.92
N SER A 128 1.12 16.78 30.14
CA SER A 128 0.71 15.41 30.45
C SER A 128 -0.61 15.37 31.22
N ASP A 129 -1.53 16.30 30.93
CA ASP A 129 -2.92 16.32 31.40
C ASP A 129 -3.82 15.53 30.43
N TRP A 130 -3.49 14.25 30.19
CA TRP A 130 -4.39 13.31 29.51
C TRP A 130 -5.29 12.61 30.52
N ASP A 131 -5.87 13.38 31.45
CA ASP A 131 -6.99 12.94 32.28
C ASP A 131 -8.28 13.43 31.63
N THR A 132 -8.55 12.88 30.45
CA THR A 132 -9.87 12.98 29.82
C THR A 132 -10.59 11.71 30.19
N ASP A 133 -11.59 11.85 31.06
CA ASP A 133 -12.60 10.85 31.44
C ASP A 133 -13.44 10.33 30.23
N GLU A 134 -12.91 10.42 29.01
CA GLU A 134 -13.57 10.15 27.73
C GLU A 134 -13.82 8.65 27.47
N PHE A 135 -13.20 7.77 28.26
CA PHE A 135 -13.42 6.31 28.17
C PHE A 135 -14.40 5.75 29.21
N ILE A 136 -14.94 6.58 30.12
CA ILE A 136 -16.06 6.15 30.96
C ILE A 136 -17.32 6.18 30.10
N ARG A 137 -17.66 5.03 29.51
CA ARG A 137 -18.99 4.83 28.91
C ARG A 137 -20.01 4.90 30.04
N PRO A 138 -20.98 5.83 30.03
CA PRO A 138 -22.09 5.73 30.97
C PRO A 138 -22.82 4.40 30.72
N ASP A 139 -22.98 3.67 31.82
CA ASP A 139 -23.68 2.40 31.92
C ASP A 139 -25.03 2.47 31.19
N LEU A 140 -25.16 1.72 30.09
CA LEU A 140 -26.42 1.54 29.36
C LEU A 140 -27.30 0.53 30.09
N THR A 141 -27.54 0.74 31.38
CA THR A 141 -28.60 0.07 32.11
C THR A 141 -29.46 1.12 32.80
N THR A 142 -30.73 1.16 32.39
CA THR A 142 -31.83 1.99 32.93
C THR A 142 -32.05 3.36 32.27
N VAL A 143 -32.35 3.35 30.96
CA VAL A 143 -33.32 4.33 30.42
C VAL A 143 -34.64 3.58 30.23
N PRO A 144 -35.75 3.96 30.90
CA PRO A 144 -37.06 3.40 30.58
C PRO A 144 -37.42 3.78 29.14
N VAL A 145 -37.55 2.75 28.30
CA VAL A 145 -38.04 2.86 26.92
C VAL A 145 -39.46 3.40 26.97
N THR A 146 -39.62 4.67 26.65
CA THR A 146 -40.92 5.21 26.25
C THR A 146 -40.97 5.13 24.73
N PRO A 147 -41.78 4.26 24.12
CA PRO A 147 -41.90 4.24 22.67
C PRO A 147 -42.53 5.56 22.20
N PRO A 148 -41.99 6.19 21.14
CA PRO A 148 -42.66 7.34 20.53
C PRO A 148 -43.99 6.91 19.91
N PRO A 149 -45.00 7.80 19.90
CA PRO A 149 -46.29 7.50 19.28
C PRO A 149 -46.10 7.25 17.78
N LEU A 150 -46.76 6.21 17.28
CA LEU A 150 -46.82 5.88 15.86
C LEU A 150 -47.34 7.09 15.07
N ALA A 151 -46.45 7.76 14.37
CA ALA A 151 -46.78 8.72 13.33
C ALA A 151 -46.57 8.03 11.97
N GLU A 152 -47.63 8.06 11.18
CA GLU A 152 -47.81 7.57 9.81
C GLU A 152 -46.66 7.96 8.85
N PRO A 153 -46.45 7.21 7.76
CA PRO A 153 -45.31 7.39 6.86
C PRO A 153 -45.43 8.70 6.08
N ALA A 154 -44.59 9.68 6.40
CA ALA A 154 -44.34 10.83 5.55
C ALA A 154 -43.26 10.49 4.52
N GLU A 155 -43.60 10.71 3.27
CA GLU A 155 -42.85 10.41 2.05
C GLU A 155 -41.44 11.00 2.07
N ALA A 156 -40.45 10.18 1.68
CA ALA A 156 -39.07 10.61 1.52
C ALA A 156 -38.90 11.43 0.22
N PRO A 157 -38.26 12.61 0.24
CA PRO A 157 -37.76 13.21 -0.99
C PRO A 157 -36.49 12.46 -1.42
N GLU A 158 -36.57 11.85 -2.61
CA GLU A 158 -35.46 11.19 -3.29
C GLU A 158 -34.30 12.16 -3.51
N ALA A 159 -33.13 11.83 -2.94
CA ALA A 159 -31.90 12.58 -3.17
C ALA A 159 -31.31 12.19 -4.54
N GLU A 160 -31.11 13.23 -5.34
CA GLU A 160 -30.55 13.26 -6.68
C GLU A 160 -29.20 12.54 -6.79
N HIS A 161 -29.12 11.59 -7.73
CA HIS A 161 -27.84 11.03 -8.18
C HIS A 161 -27.82 10.90 -9.70
N GLY A 162 -26.99 11.71 -10.35
CA GLY A 162 -26.31 11.32 -11.58
C GLY A 162 -26.64 12.13 -12.83
N ALA A 163 -25.93 13.24 -13.01
CA ALA A 163 -25.64 13.78 -14.34
C ALA A 163 -24.17 14.23 -14.40
N PHE A 164 -23.27 13.27 -14.57
CA PHE A 164 -21.89 13.57 -14.95
C PHE A 164 -21.86 13.98 -16.42
N TYR A 165 -21.38 15.21 -16.66
CA TYR A 165 -21.20 15.80 -17.98
C TYR A 165 -20.21 14.98 -18.85
N ARG A 166 -20.62 14.66 -20.08
CA ARG A 166 -19.77 14.08 -21.13
C ARG A 166 -19.18 15.23 -21.97
N ALA A 167 -17.88 15.47 -21.88
CA ALA A 167 -17.20 16.37 -22.81
C ALA A 167 -16.94 15.62 -24.14
N ALA A 168 -17.48 16.16 -25.23
CA ALA A 168 -17.22 15.67 -26.59
C ALA A 168 -15.82 16.12 -27.04
N VAL A 169 -15.06 15.20 -27.63
CA VAL A 169 -13.78 15.48 -28.30
C VAL A 169 -14.09 16.16 -29.63
N VAL A 170 -13.59 17.37 -29.83
CA VAL A 170 -13.60 18.06 -31.13
C VAL A 170 -12.39 17.57 -31.93
N GLU A 171 -12.63 16.86 -33.03
CA GLU A 171 -11.60 16.59 -34.04
C GLU A 171 -11.27 17.90 -34.78
N ARG A 172 -9.98 18.25 -34.88
CA ARG A 172 -9.49 19.29 -35.79
C ARG A 172 -8.88 18.61 -37.01
N SER A 173 -9.41 18.94 -38.18
CA SER A 173 -8.82 18.69 -39.50
C SER A 173 -7.65 19.62 -39.77
#